data_AF-A0AA86R367-F1
#
_entry.id   AF-A0AA86R367-F1
#
_cell.length_a   1.000
_cell.length_b   1.000
_cell.length_c   1.000
_cell.angle_alpha   90.00
_cell.angle_beta   90.00
_cell.angle_gamma   90.00
#
_symmetry.space_group_name_H-M   'P 1'
#
loop_
_entity.id
_entity.type
_entity.pdbx_description
1 polymer ?
#
loop_
_entity_poly.entity_id
_entity_poly.type
_entity_poly.pdbx_seq_one_letter_code
_entity_poly.pdbx_strand_id
1 'polypeptide(L)'
;MDFLILTARGQPDLQTRQFVNFISKNNPAIQIFGLADCNSYGQQILFNFCFGSKLLSGSGKLVPIGLFESVNGTKTQNEEKLNRIIFKLNAHKRQDWISNIQLMKTQTECELDELIKEGVLVEYVIEQLINNIQ
;
A
#
# COMPACT_ATOMS: atom_id res chain seq x y z
N MET A 1 -16.78 -6.91 13.49
CA MET A 1 -15.59 -6.07 13.25
C MET A 1 -15.99 -5.12 12.15
N ASP A 2 -16.00 -3.83 12.45
CA ASP A 2 -16.57 -2.84 11.54
C ASP A 2 -15.43 -2.13 10.80
N PHE A 3 -15.57 -1.98 9.49
CA PHE A 3 -14.55 -1.37 8.65
C PHE A 3 -15.17 -0.36 7.68
N LEU A 4 -14.38 0.64 7.33
CA LEU A 4 -14.69 1.62 6.29
C LEU A 4 -13.78 1.35 5.10
N ILE A 5 -14.37 1.08 3.93
CA ILE A 5 -13.61 0.92 2.68
C ILE A 5 -13.53 2.28 1.99
N LEU A 6 -12.32 2.68 1.63
CA LEU A 6 -12.05 3.85 0.80
C LEU A 6 -11.32 3.42 -0.45
N THR A 7 -11.90 3.75 -1.61
CA THR A 7 -11.29 3.44 -2.91
C THR A 7 -10.78 4.72 -3.56
N ALA A 8 -9.62 4.66 -4.20
CA ALA A 8 -9.16 5.68 -5.12
C ALA A 8 -9.05 5.10 -6.53
N ARG A 9 -9.40 5.87 -7.55
CA ARG A 9 -9.24 5.47 -8.95
C ARG A 9 -7.81 5.73 -9.41
N GLY A 10 -6.87 4.92 -8.93
CA GLY A 10 -5.44 5.08 -9.18
C GLY A 10 -4.77 6.04 -8.18
N GLN A 11 -4.12 7.10 -8.67
CA GLN A 11 -3.48 8.07 -7.77
C GLN A 11 -4.53 8.81 -6.96
N PRO A 12 -4.40 8.87 -5.62
CA PRO A 12 -5.39 9.53 -4.79
C PRO A 12 -5.35 11.03 -5.01
N ASP A 13 -6.52 11.62 -5.22
CA ASP A 13 -6.66 13.05 -5.35
C ASP A 13 -6.37 13.79 -4.03
N LEU A 14 -6.46 15.11 -4.06
CA LEU A 14 -6.23 15.93 -2.88
C LEU A 14 -7.26 15.64 -1.77
N GLN A 15 -8.53 15.51 -2.15
CA GLN A 15 -9.64 15.40 -1.20
C GLN A 15 -9.60 14.07 -0.45
N THR A 16 -9.35 12.96 -1.17
CA THR A 16 -9.18 11.63 -0.60
C THR A 16 -8.01 11.61 0.38
N ARG A 17 -6.86 12.21 0.02
CA ARG A 17 -5.71 12.29 0.93
C ARG A 17 -6.00 13.14 2.17
N GLN A 18 -6.71 14.27 2.01
CA GLN A 18 -7.13 15.10 3.13
C GLN A 18 -8.07 14.36 4.07
N PHE A 19 -9.01 13.59 3.52
CA PHE A 19 -9.95 12.79 4.30
C PHE A 19 -9.24 11.70 5.12
N VAL A 20 -8.33 10.93 4.50
CA VAL A 20 -7.53 9.91 5.20
C VAL A 20 -6.65 10.55 6.28
N ASN A 21 -6.05 11.72 6.01
CA ASN A 21 -5.27 12.47 7.00
C ASN A 21 -6.16 12.99 8.15
N PHE A 22 -7.36 13.45 7.84
CA PHE A 22 -8.35 13.88 8.83
C PHE A 22 -8.72 12.74 9.77
N ILE A 23 -9.02 11.54 9.24
CA ILE A 23 -9.29 10.35 10.05
C ILE A 23 -8.06 10.01 10.92
N SER A 24 -6.87 9.93 10.32
CA SER A 24 -5.62 9.60 11.04
C SER A 24 -5.34 10.52 12.23
N LYS A 25 -5.63 11.82 12.07
CA LYS A 25 -5.38 12.84 13.10
C LYS A 25 -6.47 12.89 14.17
N ASN A 26 -7.74 12.84 13.78
CA ASN A 26 -8.86 13.01 14.71
C ASN A 26 -9.28 11.70 15.37
N ASN A 27 -8.94 10.55 14.77
CA ASN A 27 -9.29 9.23 15.27
C ASN A 27 -8.03 8.34 15.29
N PRO A 28 -7.05 8.62 16.17
CA PRO A 28 -5.77 7.90 16.18
C PRO A 28 -5.89 6.41 16.51
N ALA A 29 -7.00 5.98 17.10
CA ALA A 29 -7.30 4.58 17.36
C ALA A 29 -7.74 3.80 16.10
N ILE A 30 -8.16 4.49 15.03
CA ILE A 30 -8.51 3.87 13.76
C ILE A 30 -7.22 3.57 13.01
N GLN A 31 -6.95 2.28 12.83
CA GLN A 31 -5.85 1.81 12.00
C GLN A 31 -6.20 1.98 10.51
N ILE A 32 -5.23 2.44 9.72
CA ILE A 32 -5.42 2.71 8.29
C ILE A 32 -4.53 1.75 7.52
N PHE A 33 -5.18 0.84 6.81
CA PHE A 33 -4.51 -0.16 5.98
C PHE A 33 -4.58 0.24 4.52
N GLY A 34 -3.50 0.02 3.79
CA GLY A 34 -3.42 0.30 2.35
C GLY A 34 -3.18 -0.97 1.54
N LEU A 35 -4.11 -1.27 0.63
CA LEU A 35 -4.04 -2.39 -0.31
C LEU A 35 -3.83 -1.85 -1.72
N ALA A 36 -2.89 -2.44 -2.47
CA ALA A 36 -2.62 -2.12 -3.87
C ALA A 36 -1.93 -3.32 -4.55
N ASP A 37 -1.80 -3.24 -5.87
CA ASP A 37 -1.09 -4.23 -6.69
C ASP A 37 0.38 -4.43 -6.25
N CYS A 38 0.90 -5.62 -6.52
CA CYS A 38 2.29 -6.02 -6.34
C CYS A 38 3.17 -5.42 -7.44
N ASN A 39 3.22 -4.09 -7.56
CA ASN A 39 4.03 -3.43 -8.57
C ASN A 39 4.47 -2.03 -8.13
N SER A 40 5.40 -1.46 -8.89
CA SER A 40 5.93 -0.11 -8.59
C SER A 40 4.88 1.00 -8.56
N TYR A 41 3.76 0.87 -9.29
CA TYR A 41 2.69 1.85 -9.28
C TYR A 41 1.83 1.74 -8.04
N GLY A 42 1.46 0.53 -7.62
CA GLY A 42 0.76 0.26 -6.37
C GLY A 42 1.53 0.80 -5.18
N GLN A 43 2.84 0.51 -5.11
CA GLN A 43 3.69 1.05 -4.04
C GLN A 43 3.77 2.58 -4.05
N GLN A 44 3.78 3.22 -5.24
CA GLN A 44 3.78 4.67 -5.35
C GLN A 44 2.43 5.29 -4.92
N ILE A 45 1.30 4.63 -5.18
CA ILE A 45 -0.04 5.02 -4.72
C ILE A 45 -0.08 5.01 -3.19
N LEU A 46 0.31 3.88 -2.58
CA LEU A 46 0.34 3.72 -1.13
C LEU A 46 1.27 4.77 -0.49
N PHE A 47 2.44 5.01 -1.08
CA PHE A 47 3.37 6.04 -0.60
C PHE A 47 2.70 7.42 -0.59
N ASN A 48 1.97 7.76 -1.65
CA ASN A 48 1.31 9.06 -1.78
C ASN A 48 0.14 9.23 -0.79
N PHE A 49 -0.54 8.15 -0.41
CA PHE A 49 -1.48 8.18 0.71
C PHE A 49 -0.79 8.43 2.05
N CYS A 50 0.33 7.73 2.30
CA CYS A 50 1.02 7.79 3.58
C CYS A 50 1.76 9.11 3.80
N PHE A 51 2.48 9.60 2.79
CA PHE A 51 3.38 10.75 2.94
C PHE A 51 2.99 11.96 2.09
N GLY A 52 2.11 11.78 1.11
CA GLY A 52 1.68 12.85 0.23
C GLY A 52 2.76 13.32 -0.74
N SER A 53 2.62 14.56 -1.22
CA SER A 53 3.63 15.27 -2.00
C SER A 53 4.26 16.36 -1.13
N LYS A 54 5.38 16.98 -1.56
CA LYS A 54 6.11 18.01 -0.76
C LYS A 54 5.22 19.12 -0.16
N LEU A 55 4.06 19.39 -0.74
CA LEU A 55 3.11 20.43 -0.32
C LEU A 55 2.08 19.97 0.71
N LEU A 56 1.88 18.66 0.91
CA LEU A 56 0.83 18.10 1.77
C LEU A 56 1.34 16.85 2.49
N SER A 57 1.28 16.88 3.82
CA SER A 57 1.53 15.69 4.64
C SER A 57 0.41 14.67 4.43
N GLY A 58 0.79 13.45 4.04
CA GLY A 58 -0.09 12.29 4.08
C GLY A 58 -0.45 11.87 5.52
N SER A 59 -1.16 10.75 5.67
CA SER A 59 -1.64 10.30 6.98
C SER A 59 -0.53 9.97 7.98
N GLY A 60 0.67 9.67 7.49
CA GLY A 60 1.84 9.21 8.26
C GLY A 60 1.68 7.84 8.93
N LYS A 61 0.46 7.31 9.00
CA LYS A 61 0.07 6.12 9.74
C LYS A 61 -0.42 4.97 8.87
N LEU A 62 -0.41 5.13 7.55
CA LEU A 62 -0.83 4.05 6.66
C LEU A 62 0.14 2.86 6.81
N VAL A 63 -0.44 1.70 7.11
CA VAL A 63 0.24 0.41 7.11
C VAL A 63 -0.03 -0.25 5.76
N PRO A 64 0.99 -0.43 4.91
CA PRO A 64 0.81 -1.08 3.63
C PRO A 64 0.63 -2.59 3.87
N ILE A 65 -0.54 -3.10 3.52
CA ILE A 65 -0.89 -4.54 3.52
C ILE A 65 -1.07 -5.06 2.10
N GLY A 66 -0.48 -4.34 1.13
CA GLY A 66 -0.55 -4.62 -0.30
C GLY A 66 -0.05 -6.01 -0.66
N LEU A 67 -0.26 -6.40 -1.92
CA LEU A 67 0.39 -7.59 -2.45
C LEU A 67 1.90 -7.39 -2.45
N PHE A 68 2.60 -8.20 -1.65
CA PHE A 68 4.07 -8.28 -1.62
C PHE A 68 4.58 -9.63 -2.12
N GLU A 69 3.66 -10.53 -2.45
CA GLU A 69 3.90 -11.86 -2.99
C GLU A 69 3.11 -12.02 -4.30
N SER A 70 3.82 -12.31 -5.38
CA SER A 70 3.22 -12.61 -6.67
C SER A 70 2.69 -14.04 -6.68
N VAL A 71 1.44 -14.21 -7.12
CA VAL A 71 0.80 -15.52 -7.20
C VAL A 71 0.95 -16.10 -8.61
N ASN A 72 0.80 -15.29 -9.66
CA ASN A 72 0.85 -15.74 -11.06
C ASN A 72 1.40 -14.70 -12.06
N GLY A 73 2.23 -13.76 -11.59
CA GLY A 73 2.76 -12.71 -12.45
C GLY A 73 3.73 -13.22 -13.52
N THR A 74 3.66 -12.65 -14.72
CA THR A 74 4.61 -12.95 -15.83
C THR A 74 5.56 -11.79 -16.12
N LYS A 75 5.22 -10.58 -15.67
CA LYS A 75 5.96 -9.36 -15.94
C LYS A 75 6.96 -9.08 -14.82
N THR A 76 8.18 -8.69 -15.15
CA THR A 76 9.19 -8.34 -14.14
C THR A 76 8.93 -6.96 -13.54
N GLN A 77 9.38 -6.77 -12.31
CA GLN A 77 9.24 -5.51 -11.59
C GLN A 77 10.03 -4.38 -12.23
N ASN A 78 9.49 -3.15 -12.18
CA ASN A 78 10.25 -1.95 -12.52
C ASN A 78 11.19 -1.56 -11.37
N GLU A 79 12.38 -2.17 -11.34
CA GLU A 79 13.36 -1.97 -10.28
C GLU A 79 13.78 -0.50 -10.08
N GLU A 80 13.92 0.27 -11.16
CA GLU A 80 14.33 1.67 -11.06
C GLU A 80 13.31 2.49 -10.26
N LYS A 81 12.01 2.33 -10.56
CA LYS A 81 10.94 2.98 -9.80
C LYS A 81 10.89 2.49 -8.36
N LEU A 82 11.07 1.19 -8.12
CA LEU A 82 11.10 0.64 -6.76
C LEU A 82 12.26 1.20 -5.95
N ASN A 83 13.46 1.30 -6.53
CA ASN A 83 14.62 1.90 -5.87
C ASN A 83 14.39 3.38 -5.54
N ARG A 84 13.71 4.13 -6.41
CA ARG A 84 13.29 5.52 -6.12
C ARG A 84 12.31 5.58 -4.94
N ILE A 85 11.39 4.62 -4.82
CA ILE A 85 10.46 4.54 -3.68
C ILE A 85 11.21 4.16 -2.40
N ILE A 86 12.12 3.18 -2.44
CA ILE A 86 12.99 2.80 -1.31
C ILE A 86 13.79 4.00 -0.82
N PHE A 87 14.35 4.81 -1.72
CA PHE A 87 15.07 6.03 -1.35
C PHE A 87 14.17 7.00 -0.57
N LYS A 88 12.93 7.23 -1.03
CA LYS A 88 11.96 8.08 -0.32
C LYS A 88 11.57 7.49 1.03
N LEU A 89 11.34 6.18 1.11
CA LEU A 89 10.97 5.49 2.36
C LEU A 89 12.09 5.54 3.41
N ASN A 90 13.36 5.50 2.97
CA ASN A 90 14.51 5.66 3.87
C ASN A 90 14.50 7.02 4.58
N ALA A 91 14.12 8.10 3.87
CA ALA A 91 13.97 9.43 4.47
C ALA A 91 12.87 9.46 5.55
N HIS A 92 11.89 8.55 5.47
CA HIS A 92 10.82 8.39 6.44
C HIS A 92 11.05 7.23 7.45
N LYS A 93 12.23 6.59 7.42
CA LYS A 93 12.63 5.49 8.32
C LYS A 93 11.65 4.28 8.32
N ARG A 94 10.99 4.00 7.20
CA ARG A 94 10.05 2.86 7.05
C ARG A 94 10.76 1.58 6.59
N GLN A 95 11.59 1.00 7.47
CA GLN A 95 12.36 -0.20 7.15
C GLN A 95 11.47 -1.43 6.91
N ASP A 96 10.35 -1.52 7.62
CA ASP A 96 9.29 -2.52 7.43
C ASP A 96 8.86 -2.59 5.96
N TRP A 97 8.54 -1.43 5.38
CA TRP A 97 8.08 -1.35 4.01
C TRP A 97 9.21 -1.56 3.00
N ILE A 98 10.42 -1.08 3.33
CA ILE A 98 11.60 -1.28 2.47
C ILE A 98 11.89 -2.78 2.30
N SER A 99 11.86 -3.56 3.39
CA SER A 99 12.08 -5.00 3.33
C SER A 99 11.05 -5.70 2.44
N ASN A 100 9.78 -5.31 2.54
CA ASN A 100 8.73 -5.87 1.69
C ASN A 100 8.93 -5.51 0.20
N ILE A 101 9.35 -4.27 -0.11
CA ILE A 101 9.66 -3.91 -1.50
C ILE A 101 10.89 -4.67 -2.00
N GLN A 102 11.91 -4.88 -1.16
CA GLN A 102 13.08 -5.68 -1.54
C GLN A 102 12.71 -7.13 -1.86
N LEU A 103 11.82 -7.75 -1.09
CA LEU A 103 11.25 -9.05 -1.40
C LEU A 103 10.47 -9.01 -2.72
N MET A 104 9.60 -8.00 -2.89
CA MET A 104 8.80 -7.84 -4.10
C MET A 104 9.67 -7.76 -5.37
N LYS A 105 10.87 -7.17 -5.31
CA LYS A 105 11.79 -7.07 -6.45
C LYS A 105 12.23 -8.43 -7.00
N THR A 106 12.25 -9.48 -6.19
CA THR A 106 12.65 -10.83 -6.65
C THR A 106 11.51 -11.59 -7.32
N GLN A 107 10.32 -10.97 -7.38
CA GLN A 107 9.11 -11.56 -7.88
C GLN A 107 8.63 -10.86 -9.15
N THR A 108 7.51 -11.33 -9.69
CA THR A 108 6.82 -10.71 -10.82
C THR A 108 5.76 -9.71 -10.35
N GLU A 109 5.34 -8.82 -11.25
CA GLU A 109 4.19 -7.96 -11.00
C GLU A 109 2.91 -8.80 -10.91
N CYS A 110 2.07 -8.52 -9.92
CA CYS A 110 0.78 -9.18 -9.70
C CYS A 110 -0.30 -8.11 -9.43
N GLU A 111 -1.43 -8.23 -10.13
CA GLU A 111 -2.57 -7.32 -9.98
C GLU A 111 -3.60 -7.88 -8.99
N LEU A 112 -4.28 -7.02 -8.24
CA LEU A 112 -5.36 -7.45 -7.36
C LEU A 112 -6.49 -8.20 -8.10
N ASP A 113 -6.68 -7.90 -9.38
CA ASP A 113 -7.65 -8.56 -10.25
C ASP A 113 -7.38 -10.06 -10.44
N GLU A 114 -6.15 -10.53 -10.24
CA GLU A 114 -5.82 -11.97 -10.25
C GLU A 114 -6.50 -12.67 -9.07
N LEU A 115 -6.40 -12.09 -7.86
CA LEU A 115 -7.07 -12.63 -6.67
C LEU A 115 -8.60 -12.58 -6.78
N ILE A 116 -9.14 -11.58 -7.48
CA ILE A 116 -10.58 -11.50 -7.75
C ILE A 116 -11.03 -12.65 -8.65
N LYS A 117 -10.28 -12.96 -9.70
CA LYS A 117 -10.59 -14.07 -10.62
C LYS A 117 -10.56 -15.42 -9.92
N GLU A 118 -9.67 -15.59 -8.96
CA GLU A 118 -9.56 -16.81 -8.14
C GLU A 118 -10.61 -16.85 -7.00
N GLY A 119 -11.30 -15.74 -6.72
CA GLY A 119 -12.33 -15.66 -5.68
C GLY A 119 -11.77 -15.54 -4.25
N VAL A 120 -10.49 -15.23 -4.09
CA VAL A 120 -9.77 -15.29 -2.80
C VAL A 120 -9.41 -13.92 -2.23
N LEU A 121 -9.77 -12.81 -2.90
CA LEU A 121 -9.39 -11.45 -2.46
C LEU A 121 -9.80 -11.15 -1.00
N VAL A 122 -11.01 -11.54 -0.60
CA VAL A 122 -11.52 -11.24 0.75
C VAL A 122 -10.73 -12.02 1.80
N GLU A 123 -10.47 -13.31 1.56
CA GLU A 123 -9.68 -14.16 2.44
C GLU A 123 -8.26 -13.60 2.59
N TYR A 124 -7.63 -13.25 1.47
CA TYR A 124 -6.31 -12.60 1.45
C TYR A 124 -6.29 -11.33 2.31
N VAL A 125 -7.26 -10.42 2.13
CA VAL A 125 -7.33 -9.18 2.92
C VAL A 125 -7.51 -9.48 4.41
N ILE A 126 -8.36 -10.43 4.77
CA ILE A 126 -8.58 -10.81 6.17
C ILE A 126 -7.29 -11.37 6.78
N GLU A 127 -6.58 -12.26 6.09
CA GLU A 127 -5.29 -12.80 6.55
C GLU A 127 -4.26 -11.71 6.77
N GLN A 128 -4.13 -10.79 5.81
CA GLN A 128 -3.21 -9.65 5.96
C GLN A 128 -3.60 -8.74 7.13
N LEU A 129 -4.89 -8.50 7.35
CA LEU A 129 -5.35 -7.71 8.49
C LEU A 129 -5.05 -8.42 9.81
N ILE A 130 -5.33 -9.71 9.93
CA ILE A 130 -5.02 -10.50 11.15
C ILE A 130 -3.53 -10.46 11.47
N ASN A 131 -2.67 -10.59 10.44
CA ASN A 131 -1.22 -10.57 10.62
C ASN A 131 -0.67 -9.20 11.04
N ASN A 132 -1.41 -8.11 10.80
CA ASN A 132 -0.97 -6.74 11.07
C ASN A 132 -1.71 -6.06 12.24
N ILE A 133 -2.76 -6.68 12.78
CA ILE A 133 -3.44 -6.23 14.01
C ILE A 133 -2.77 -6.94 15.19
N GLN A 134 -1.74 -6.31 15.76
CA GLN A 134 -1.18 -6.64 17.08
C GLN A 134 -1.46 -5.50 18.06
#